data_AF-A0A080ZUI8-F1
#
_entry.id   AF-A0A080ZUI8-F1
#
_cell.length_a   1.000
_cell.length_b   1.000
_cell.length_c   1.000
_cell.angle_alpha   90.00
_cell.angle_beta   90.00
_cell.angle_gamma   90.00
#
_symmetry.space_group_name_H-M   'P 1'
#
loop_
_entity.id
_entity.type
_entity.pdbx_description
1 polymer ?
#
loop_
_entity_poly.entity_id
_entity_poly.type
_entity_poly.pdbx_seq_one_letter_code
_entity_poly.pdbx_strand_id
1 'polypeptide(L)'
;EKYMITDDWDVAELYSTFKQGLAKLGLVNASVDAATPQSFDELVHVVASALKAVLPGSTRVGDLILRLEHRELAGDVQFTSLTVSIPVEAKDTGTRLCGATGCVYATSTSVLEQLHLRPAISIASYTEDENSALVYSSSNQFVQEVTATQTPHEVLTVSMGKLAWQLSPLHIRHDAACVDDSGCLGLSLPFTTDDGVLLVGKEALATKDLMHPVALVTLHPASIPDMARPEIDALTSWHRLVSSNGMLVRPSPSECTSLVDAYLTHLEANHFYLGNQLSHEMYSAALFYLVQRGVPTSFADAISRRRLAVSAAMASSGSGSGNTTGARATTDIEVNVPTATALVTVAGCIFIVLLMLCVIYLPTARVKLSPDTTPAAQYVQILTDDLYPDLVHKKRLRFANGDCLLFNEYVIDAIVLHAKRDQTKKIYL
;
A
#
# COMPACT_ATOMS: atom_id res chain seq x y z
N GLU A 1 7.33 -15.99 -4.27
CA GLU A 1 8.17 -15.40 -3.18
C GLU A 1 8.35 -13.90 -3.41
N LYS A 2 7.27 -13.12 -3.39
CA LYS A 2 7.27 -11.72 -3.90
C LYS A 2 7.41 -10.65 -2.81
N TYR A 3 7.52 -11.05 -1.55
CA TYR A 3 7.67 -10.14 -0.41
C TYR A 3 8.54 -10.83 0.65
N MET A 4 9.86 -10.64 0.61
CA MET A 4 10.66 -10.78 1.83
C MET A 4 10.46 -9.49 2.62
N ILE A 5 9.28 -9.37 3.22
CA ILE A 5 9.03 -8.43 4.31
C ILE A 5 9.80 -9.01 5.49
N THR A 6 10.73 -8.26 6.05
CA THR A 6 11.25 -8.57 7.37
C THR A 6 10.06 -8.56 8.34
N ASP A 7 9.79 -9.67 9.03
CA ASP A 7 8.65 -9.90 9.95
C ASP A 7 8.54 -8.91 11.14
N ASP A 8 9.28 -7.80 11.12
CA ASP A 8 9.52 -6.90 12.26
C ASP A 8 8.76 -5.56 12.18
N TRP A 9 7.87 -5.35 11.21
CA TRP A 9 7.11 -4.09 11.11
C TRP A 9 5.85 -4.13 11.98
N ASP A 10 5.75 -3.18 12.92
CA ASP A 10 4.52 -2.97 13.68
C ASP A 10 3.45 -2.31 12.79
N VAL A 11 2.57 -3.16 12.24
CA VAL A 11 1.46 -2.75 11.37
C VAL A 11 0.49 -1.82 12.09
N ALA A 12 0.28 -2.00 13.40
CA ALA A 12 -0.62 -1.16 14.17
C ALA A 12 -0.03 0.24 14.36
N GLU A 13 1.27 0.34 14.63
CA GLU A 13 1.99 1.61 14.73
C GLU A 13 2.01 2.37 13.40
N LEU A 14 2.26 1.67 12.28
CA LEU A 14 2.22 2.26 10.93
C LEU A 14 0.82 2.80 10.60
N TYR A 15 -0.23 2.06 10.95
CA TYR A 15 -1.61 2.50 10.76
C TYR A 15 -1.96 3.70 11.65
N SER A 16 -1.56 3.70 12.92
CA SER A 16 -1.77 4.84 13.83
C SER A 16 -1.06 6.09 13.32
N THR A 17 0.20 5.94 12.87
CA THR A 17 0.99 7.02 12.25
C THR A 17 0.30 7.57 11.00
N PHE A 18 -0.21 6.69 10.13
CA PHE A 18 -0.98 7.09 8.94
C PHE A 18 -2.25 7.85 9.32
N LYS A 19 -3.08 7.32 10.23
CA LYS A 19 -4.34 7.93 10.68
C LYS A 19 -4.11 9.32 11.28
N GLN A 20 -3.13 9.44 12.18
CA GLN A 20 -2.78 10.73 12.79
C GLN A 20 -2.24 11.72 11.76
N GLY A 21 -1.35 11.31 10.85
CA GLY A 21 -0.81 12.18 9.80
C GLY A 21 -1.88 12.65 8.81
N LEU A 22 -2.80 11.77 8.41
CA LEU A 22 -3.91 12.12 7.55
C LEU A 22 -4.85 13.14 8.22
N ALA A 23 -5.10 13.00 9.52
CA ALA A 23 -5.84 13.98 10.32
C ALA A 23 -5.15 15.34 10.37
N LYS A 24 -3.83 15.38 10.54
CA LYS A 24 -3.06 16.64 10.54
C LYS A 24 -3.00 17.32 9.17
N LEU A 25 -3.11 16.55 8.09
CA LEU A 25 -3.27 17.08 6.74
C LEU A 25 -4.71 17.54 6.43
N GLY A 26 -5.65 17.39 7.36
CA GLY A 26 -7.05 17.74 7.12
C GLY A 26 -7.75 16.81 6.11
N LEU A 27 -7.17 15.64 5.84
CA LEU A 27 -7.62 14.67 4.86
C LEU A 27 -8.45 13.55 5.50
N VAL A 28 -9.41 13.86 6.39
CA VAL A 28 -10.20 12.85 7.10
C VAL A 28 -11.67 12.97 6.77
N ASN A 29 -12.26 11.86 6.32
CA ASN A 29 -13.70 11.62 6.39
C ASN A 29 -14.01 10.76 7.62
N ALA A 30 -15.21 10.86 8.16
CA ALA A 30 -15.68 10.16 9.37
C ALA A 30 -15.64 8.60 9.30
N SER A 31 -15.07 8.02 8.24
CA SER A 31 -14.96 6.57 8.00
C SER A 31 -13.62 5.95 8.39
N VAL A 32 -12.69 6.67 9.05
CA VAL A 32 -11.40 6.12 9.54
C VAL A 32 -11.53 5.44 10.91
N ASP A 33 -12.71 4.88 11.20
CA ASP A 33 -12.96 3.99 12.36
C ASP A 33 -12.99 2.51 11.92
N ALA A 34 -12.21 2.18 10.89
CA ALA A 34 -11.90 0.79 10.56
C ALA A 34 -11.07 0.15 11.68
N ALA A 35 -11.28 -1.15 11.91
CA ALA A 35 -10.47 -1.94 12.83
C ALA A 35 -8.97 -1.81 12.50
N THR A 36 -8.13 -1.84 13.53
CA THR A 36 -6.67 -1.81 13.36
C THR A 36 -6.22 -3.01 12.52
N PRO A 37 -5.53 -2.80 11.39
CA PRO A 37 -5.10 -3.88 10.51
C PRO A 37 -4.11 -4.79 11.25
N GLN A 38 -4.28 -6.09 11.07
CA GLN A 38 -3.40 -7.10 11.69
C GLN A 38 -2.31 -7.60 10.74
N SER A 39 -2.45 -7.30 9.45
CA SER A 39 -1.52 -7.72 8.41
C SER A 39 -1.17 -6.57 7.48
N PHE A 40 -0.03 -6.69 6.79
CA PHE A 40 0.38 -5.70 5.82
C PHE A 40 -0.61 -5.57 4.65
N ASP A 41 -1.15 -6.68 4.15
CA ASP A 41 -2.16 -6.66 3.08
C ASP A 41 -3.42 -5.90 3.51
N GLU A 42 -3.86 -6.09 4.75
CA GLU A 42 -4.98 -5.35 5.34
C GLU A 42 -4.65 -3.86 5.47
N LEU A 43 -3.43 -3.50 5.89
CA LEU A 43 -2.97 -2.12 5.95
C LEU A 43 -3.04 -1.45 4.57
N VAL A 44 -2.55 -2.12 3.52
CA VAL A 44 -2.63 -1.61 2.14
C VAL A 44 -4.07 -1.32 1.74
N HIS A 45 -4.98 -2.26 2.00
CA HIS A 45 -6.40 -2.10 1.67
C HIS A 45 -7.06 -0.95 2.42
N VAL A 46 -6.78 -0.83 3.72
CA VAL A 46 -7.34 0.26 4.54
C VAL A 46 -6.78 1.61 4.09
N VAL A 47 -5.46 1.72 3.86
CA VAL A 47 -4.82 2.95 3.34
C VAL A 47 -5.41 3.35 1.99
N ALA A 48 -5.51 2.42 1.04
CA ALA A 48 -6.10 2.68 -0.26
C ALA A 48 -7.57 3.12 -0.17
N SER A 49 -8.37 2.47 0.69
CA SER A 49 -9.78 2.84 0.87
C SER A 49 -9.95 4.22 1.52
N ALA A 50 -9.12 4.55 2.52
CA ALA A 50 -9.13 5.85 3.18
C ALA A 50 -8.74 6.97 2.19
N LEU A 51 -7.69 6.75 1.39
CA LEU A 51 -7.28 7.70 0.36
C LEU A 51 -8.35 7.88 -0.72
N LYS A 52 -8.97 6.79 -1.18
CA LYS A 52 -10.08 6.86 -2.16
C LYS A 52 -11.27 7.68 -1.67
N ALA A 53 -11.53 7.67 -0.37
CA ALA A 53 -12.65 8.40 0.21
C ALA A 53 -12.41 9.92 0.31
N VAL A 54 -11.15 10.36 0.26
CA VAL A 54 -10.77 11.74 0.53
C VAL A 54 -10.16 12.44 -0.68
N LEU A 55 -9.49 11.69 -1.55
CA LEU A 55 -8.85 12.23 -2.73
C LEU A 55 -9.85 12.54 -3.86
N PRO A 56 -9.54 13.51 -4.73
CA PRO A 56 -10.35 13.79 -5.91
C PRO A 56 -10.47 12.58 -6.83
N GLY A 57 -11.60 12.48 -7.56
CA GLY A 57 -11.85 11.39 -8.49
C GLY A 57 -10.84 11.25 -9.65
N SER A 58 -10.00 12.27 -9.89
CA SER A 58 -8.89 12.23 -10.85
C SER A 58 -7.64 11.50 -10.33
N THR A 59 -7.67 10.92 -9.12
CA THR A 59 -6.54 10.18 -8.57
C THR A 59 -6.65 8.69 -8.88
N ARG A 60 -5.55 8.08 -9.35
CA ARG A 60 -5.48 6.65 -9.65
C ARG A 60 -5.07 5.88 -8.40
N VAL A 61 -6.00 5.76 -7.47
CA VAL A 61 -5.81 4.99 -6.22
C VAL A 61 -5.57 3.49 -6.46
N GLY A 62 -5.74 3.00 -7.70
CA GLY A 62 -5.37 1.64 -8.09
C GLY A 62 -3.86 1.43 -8.31
N ASP A 63 -3.09 2.50 -8.54
CA ASP A 63 -1.66 2.46 -8.88
C ASP A 63 -0.82 3.11 -7.75
N LEU A 64 -1.08 2.72 -6.50
CA LEU A 64 -0.40 3.30 -5.34
C LEU A 64 0.98 2.68 -5.14
N ILE A 65 1.97 3.53 -4.84
CA ILE A 65 3.29 3.08 -4.39
C ILE A 65 3.42 3.40 -2.91
N LEU A 66 3.53 2.36 -2.09
CA LEU A 66 3.78 2.46 -0.66
C LEU A 66 5.25 2.18 -0.41
N ARG A 67 5.89 3.05 0.38
CA ARG A 67 7.29 2.91 0.75
C ARG A 67 7.43 3.03 2.24
N LEU A 68 7.94 1.97 2.86
CA LEU A 68 8.23 1.94 4.28
C LEU A 68 9.72 2.07 4.49
N GLU A 69 10.09 2.92 5.44
CA GLU A 69 11.48 3.14 5.81
C GLU A 69 11.60 3.24 7.32
N HIS A 70 12.47 2.39 7.88
CA HIS A 70 12.86 2.41 9.28
C HIS A 70 14.34 2.76 9.32
N ARG A 71 14.67 3.77 10.12
CA ARG A 71 16.01 4.32 10.20
C ARG A 71 16.40 4.65 11.63
N GLU A 72 17.50 4.05 12.07
CA GLU A 72 18.22 4.47 13.27
C GLU A 72 19.07 5.70 12.91
N LEU A 73 18.71 6.89 13.42
CA LEU A 73 19.39 8.14 13.08
C LEU A 73 20.64 8.36 13.94
N ALA A 74 20.48 8.09 15.22
CA ALA A 74 21.53 8.01 16.22
C ALA A 74 21.07 6.98 17.24
N GLY A 75 21.96 6.31 17.98
CA GLY A 75 21.59 5.12 18.77
C GLY A 75 20.43 5.25 19.77
N ASP A 76 19.94 6.45 20.06
CA ASP A 76 18.78 6.71 20.92
C ASP A 76 17.65 7.46 20.18
N VAL A 77 17.69 7.59 18.85
CA VAL A 77 16.67 8.23 18.01
C VAL A 77 16.40 7.39 16.76
N GLN A 78 15.13 7.04 16.58
CA GLN A 78 14.65 6.21 15.47
C GLN A 78 13.56 6.95 14.69
N PHE A 79 13.51 6.70 13.39
CA PHE A 79 12.50 7.25 12.50
C PHE A 79 11.89 6.15 11.66
N THR A 80 10.59 5.97 11.81
CA THR A 80 9.79 5.02 11.04
C THR A 80 8.83 5.82 10.18
N SER A 81 8.81 5.61 8.86
CA SER A 81 7.95 6.36 7.94
C SER A 81 7.25 5.48 6.92
N LEU A 82 6.05 5.92 6.56
CA LEU A 82 5.23 5.41 5.48
C LEU A 82 5.03 6.55 4.46
N THR A 83 5.56 6.36 3.27
CA THR A 83 5.40 7.27 2.14
C THR A 83 4.45 6.66 1.13
N VAL A 84 3.43 7.42 0.73
CA VAL A 84 2.45 7.03 -0.27
C VAL A 84 2.59 7.95 -1.48
N SER A 85 2.89 7.37 -2.64
CA SER A 85 2.89 8.09 -3.93
C SER A 85 1.68 7.69 -4.74
N ILE A 86 0.94 8.68 -5.22
CA ILE A 86 -0.38 8.54 -5.83
C ILE A 86 -0.35 9.22 -7.19
N PRO A 87 -0.39 8.46 -8.30
CA PRO A 87 -0.47 9.04 -9.62
C PRO A 87 -1.86 9.68 -9.83
N VAL A 88 -1.85 10.83 -10.48
CA VAL A 88 -3.03 11.60 -10.84
C VAL A 88 -3.23 11.49 -12.34
N GLU A 89 -4.48 11.36 -12.77
CA GLU A 89 -4.83 11.40 -14.18
C GLU A 89 -4.35 12.71 -14.81
N ALA A 90 -3.59 12.59 -15.91
CA ALA A 90 -3.13 13.73 -16.67
C ALA A 90 -4.34 14.53 -17.17
N LYS A 91 -4.40 15.81 -16.79
CA LYS A 91 -5.29 16.79 -17.40
C LYS A 91 -4.46 17.58 -18.41
N ASP A 92 -4.95 17.75 -19.64
CA ASP A 92 -4.27 18.48 -20.72
C ASP A 92 -4.20 20.01 -20.49
N THR A 93 -4.19 20.46 -19.23
CA THR A 93 -4.35 21.86 -18.85
C THR A 93 -3.03 22.60 -18.68
N GLY A 94 -1.88 21.94 -18.76
CA GLY A 94 -0.56 22.56 -18.62
C GLY A 94 0.30 22.51 -19.88
N THR A 95 1.31 23.39 -19.91
CA THR A 95 2.28 23.49 -21.00
C THR A 95 3.67 23.06 -20.52
N ARG A 96 4.39 22.34 -21.38
CA ARG A 96 5.79 21.99 -21.13
C ARG A 96 6.67 23.12 -21.64
N LEU A 97 7.45 23.72 -20.75
CA LEU A 97 8.45 24.74 -21.09
C LEU A 97 9.83 24.16 -20.82
N CYS A 98 10.75 24.31 -21.76
CA CYS A 98 12.09 23.75 -21.64
C CYS A 98 13.15 24.85 -21.69
N GLY A 99 14.19 24.71 -20.87
CA GLY A 99 15.47 25.39 -20.97
C GLY A 99 16.54 24.42 -21.48
N ALA A 100 17.77 24.88 -21.65
CA ALA A 100 18.91 24.06 -22.04
C ALA A 100 19.27 23.01 -20.98
N THR A 101 19.00 23.31 -19.70
CA THR A 101 19.36 22.46 -18.55
C THR A 101 18.29 21.44 -18.17
N GLY A 102 17.02 21.73 -18.48
CA GLY A 102 15.89 20.87 -18.15
C GLY A 102 14.55 21.50 -18.50
N CYS A 103 13.47 20.79 -18.19
CA CYS A 103 12.11 21.26 -18.46
C CYS A 103 11.29 21.46 -17.17
N VAL A 104 10.29 22.33 -17.29
CA VAL A 104 9.25 22.58 -16.29
C VAL A 104 7.87 22.34 -16.90
N TYR A 105 6.91 22.01 -16.05
CA TYR A 105 5.50 21.94 -16.39
C TYR A 105 4.79 23.14 -15.77
N ALA A 106 4.26 24.02 -16.62
CA ALA A 106 3.50 25.19 -16.22
C ALA A 106 2.00 24.85 -16.25
N THR A 107 1.35 24.94 -15.10
CA THR A 107 -0.08 24.62 -14.95
C THR A 107 -0.73 25.63 -14.01
N SER A 108 -2.03 25.85 -14.15
CA SER A 108 -2.83 26.68 -13.22
C SER A 108 -3.59 25.83 -12.20
N THR A 109 -3.44 24.50 -12.26
CA THR A 109 -4.11 23.56 -11.36
C THR A 109 -3.16 22.47 -10.93
N SER A 110 -3.11 22.21 -9.63
CA SER A 110 -2.45 21.04 -9.02
C SER A 110 -3.40 20.29 -8.09
N VAL A 111 -3.10 19.03 -7.79
CA VAL A 111 -3.87 18.27 -6.80
C VAL A 111 -3.69 18.82 -5.39
N LEU A 112 -2.51 19.36 -5.06
CA LEU A 112 -2.29 20.02 -3.77
C LEU A 112 -3.24 21.21 -3.57
N GLU A 113 -3.42 22.06 -4.59
CA GLU A 113 -4.36 23.18 -4.51
C GLU A 113 -5.81 22.73 -4.34
N GLN A 114 -6.24 21.66 -5.05
CA GLN A 114 -7.59 21.09 -4.88
C GLN A 114 -7.81 20.57 -3.45
N LEU A 115 -6.76 20.03 -2.83
CA LEU A 115 -6.77 19.56 -1.44
C LEU A 115 -6.52 20.68 -0.42
N HIS A 116 -6.33 21.93 -0.86
CA HIS A 116 -5.93 23.06 0.00
C HIS A 116 -4.62 22.79 0.79
N LEU A 117 -3.74 21.96 0.23
CA LEU A 117 -2.44 21.60 0.78
C LEU A 117 -1.32 22.42 0.12
N ARG A 118 -0.18 22.46 0.80
CA ARG A 118 1.06 23.06 0.28
C ARG A 118 2.19 22.04 0.36
N PRO A 119 3.24 22.16 -0.50
CA PRO A 119 4.43 21.37 -0.34
C PRO A 119 5.13 21.77 0.96
N ALA A 120 5.08 20.90 1.99
CA ALA A 120 5.52 21.25 3.32
C ALA A 120 5.94 20.02 4.13
N ILE A 121 6.81 20.26 5.12
CA ILE A 121 7.16 19.29 6.17
C ILE A 121 6.74 19.93 7.49
N SER A 122 6.00 19.19 8.31
CA SER A 122 5.50 19.64 9.59
C SER A 122 5.74 18.59 10.68
N ILE A 123 5.79 19.04 11.93
CA ILE A 123 5.94 18.19 13.11
C ILE A 123 4.82 18.48 14.12
N ALA A 124 4.34 17.44 14.79
CA ALA A 124 3.31 17.54 15.82
C ALA A 124 3.54 16.48 16.91
N SER A 125 2.83 16.60 18.03
CA SER A 125 2.82 15.60 19.09
C SER A 125 2.21 14.29 18.60
N TYR A 126 2.81 13.16 18.98
CA TYR A 126 2.24 11.84 18.76
C TYR A 126 1.36 11.45 19.96
N THR A 127 0.14 10.95 19.74
CA THR A 127 -0.86 10.84 20.82
C THR A 127 -0.63 9.70 21.81
N GLU A 128 0.14 8.67 21.45
CA GLU A 128 0.28 7.43 22.25
C GLU A 128 1.62 7.37 23.02
N ASP A 129 2.59 8.23 22.71
CA ASP A 129 3.95 8.15 23.25
C ASP A 129 4.57 9.55 23.40
N GLU A 130 4.91 9.90 24.64
CA GLU A 130 5.46 11.22 25.03
C GLU A 130 6.85 11.49 24.45
N ASN A 131 7.65 10.44 24.21
CA ASN A 131 8.98 10.58 23.63
C ASN A 131 8.98 10.32 22.13
N SER A 132 7.87 10.70 21.49
CA SER A 132 7.74 10.61 20.05
C SER A 132 7.02 11.81 19.46
N ALA A 133 7.33 12.08 18.19
CA ALA A 133 6.72 13.14 17.41
C ALA A 133 6.25 12.58 16.07
N LEU A 134 5.09 13.05 15.64
CA LEU A 134 4.57 12.81 14.30
C LEU A 134 5.20 13.82 13.35
N VAL A 135 5.91 13.33 12.34
CA VAL A 135 6.42 14.14 11.23
C VAL A 135 5.59 13.79 10.01
N TYR A 136 5.05 14.78 9.33
CA TYR A 136 4.24 14.56 8.13
C TYR A 136 4.58 15.57 7.04
N SER A 137 4.45 15.14 5.80
CA SER A 137 4.70 15.97 4.64
C SER A 137 3.70 15.69 3.53
N SER A 138 3.50 16.71 2.72
CA SER A 138 2.79 16.63 1.45
C SER A 138 3.65 17.30 0.39
N SER A 139 3.72 16.71 -0.80
CA SER A 139 4.41 17.27 -1.95
C SER A 139 3.75 16.78 -3.24
N ASN A 140 4.05 17.43 -4.35
CA ASN A 140 3.68 16.94 -5.67
C ASN A 140 4.85 17.07 -6.63
N GLN A 141 4.83 16.23 -7.66
CA GLN A 141 5.83 16.26 -8.71
C GLN A 141 5.21 15.88 -10.05
N PHE A 142 5.66 16.52 -11.12
CA PHE A 142 5.23 16.18 -12.48
C PHE A 142 6.25 15.22 -13.10
N VAL A 143 5.77 14.04 -13.48
CA VAL A 143 6.60 12.96 -14.02
C VAL A 143 6.26 12.74 -15.49
N GLN A 144 7.30 12.60 -16.32
CA GLN A 144 7.20 12.20 -17.72
C GLN A 144 7.99 10.91 -17.93
N GLU A 145 7.33 9.87 -18.45
CA GLU A 145 8.01 8.62 -18.78
C GLU A 145 8.99 8.79 -19.94
N VAL A 146 10.18 8.17 -19.79
CA VAL A 146 11.32 8.31 -20.72
C VAL A 146 10.98 7.89 -22.16
N THR A 147 10.02 6.99 -22.33
CA THR A 147 9.70 6.36 -23.63
C THR A 147 8.43 6.89 -24.29
N ALA A 148 7.69 7.81 -23.69
CA ALA A 148 6.37 8.18 -24.17
C ALA A 148 6.27 9.65 -24.60
N THR A 149 5.69 9.89 -25.78
CA THR A 149 5.08 11.17 -26.19
C THR A 149 3.85 11.54 -25.33
N GLN A 150 3.71 10.91 -24.17
CA GLN A 150 2.59 11.11 -23.26
C GLN A 150 2.74 12.45 -22.52
N THR A 151 1.58 13.01 -22.23
CA THR A 151 1.39 14.15 -21.36
C THR A 151 1.97 13.85 -19.97
N PRO A 152 2.77 14.75 -19.38
CA PRO A 152 3.21 14.62 -18.00
C PRO A 152 2.03 14.37 -17.08
N HIS A 153 2.19 13.48 -16.11
CA HIS A 153 1.19 13.25 -15.07
C HIS A 153 1.72 13.76 -13.73
N GLU A 154 0.80 14.22 -12.88
CA GLU A 154 1.12 14.65 -11.52
C GLU A 154 1.17 13.42 -10.61
N VAL A 155 2.14 13.38 -9.70
CA VAL A 155 2.22 12.40 -8.62
C VAL A 155 2.12 13.16 -7.31
N LEU A 156 1.06 12.90 -6.56
CA LEU A 156 0.91 13.39 -5.19
C LEU A 156 1.69 12.46 -4.27
N THR A 157 2.59 12.99 -3.46
CA THR A 157 3.30 12.22 -2.45
C THR A 157 2.97 12.73 -1.07
N VAL A 158 2.48 11.83 -0.22
CA VAL A 158 2.18 12.11 1.18
C VAL A 158 3.03 11.17 2.01
N SER A 159 3.76 11.71 2.98
CA SER A 159 4.61 10.90 3.85
C SER A 159 4.32 11.21 5.30
N MET A 160 4.15 10.16 6.10
CA MET A 160 3.93 10.23 7.54
C MET A 160 5.00 9.40 8.22
N GLY A 161 5.57 9.89 9.31
CA GLY A 161 6.53 9.16 10.09
C GLY A 161 6.49 9.48 11.56
N LYS A 162 6.92 8.53 12.37
CA LYS A 162 7.12 8.67 13.80
C LYS A 162 8.61 8.83 14.06
N LEU A 163 8.98 9.95 14.67
CA LEU A 163 10.29 10.17 15.24
C LEU A 163 10.22 9.82 16.72
N ALA A 164 10.86 8.73 17.13
CA ALA A 164 10.91 8.28 18.52
C ALA A 164 12.31 8.47 19.08
N TRP A 165 12.42 8.86 20.35
CA TRP A 165 13.70 8.99 21.03
C TRP A 165 13.68 8.36 22.42
N GLN A 166 14.85 7.93 22.89
CA GLN A 166 15.02 7.37 24.21
C GLN A 166 15.94 8.27 25.04
N LEU A 167 15.43 8.76 26.17
CA LEU A 167 16.22 9.57 27.09
C LEU A 167 17.21 8.68 27.84
N SER A 168 18.49 9.02 27.76
CA SER A 168 19.56 8.32 28.46
C SER A 168 20.14 9.21 29.58
N PRO A 169 20.61 8.61 30.69
CA PRO A 169 21.31 9.34 31.74
C PRO A 169 22.67 9.80 31.22
N LEU A 170 22.78 11.10 30.87
CA LEU A 170 23.98 11.67 30.26
C LEU A 170 25.18 11.64 31.21
N HIS A 171 24.92 11.77 32.52
CA HIS A 171 25.94 11.74 33.58
C HIS A 171 26.67 10.39 33.65
N ILE A 172 25.95 9.27 33.54
CA ILE A 172 26.55 7.92 33.47
C ILE A 172 27.30 7.75 32.15
N ARG A 173 26.73 8.24 31.05
CA ARG A 173 27.28 8.03 29.71
C ARG A 173 28.58 8.79 29.44
N HIS A 174 28.76 9.93 30.07
CA HIS A 174 29.91 10.81 29.88
C HIS A 174 30.73 11.02 31.17
N ASP A 175 30.57 10.12 32.15
CA ASP A 175 31.26 10.14 33.45
C ASP A 175 31.30 11.54 34.11
N ALA A 176 30.13 12.17 34.15
CA ALA A 176 29.94 13.53 34.63
C ALA A 176 29.08 13.55 35.90
N ALA A 177 29.16 14.64 36.67
CA ALA A 177 28.29 14.89 37.81
C ALA A 177 27.10 15.77 37.40
N CYS A 178 25.91 15.43 37.87
CA CYS A 178 24.74 16.30 37.77
C CYS A 178 24.77 17.38 38.86
N VAL A 179 24.29 18.56 38.53
CA VAL A 179 24.06 19.63 39.52
C VAL A 179 22.91 19.23 40.46
N ASP A 180 21.91 18.50 39.94
CA ASP A 180 20.73 18.05 40.69
C ASP A 180 20.64 16.51 40.71
N ASP A 181 20.03 15.95 41.76
CA ASP A 181 19.78 14.50 41.91
C ASP A 181 18.76 13.91 40.90
N SER A 182 18.27 14.72 39.96
CA SER A 182 17.27 14.33 38.94
C SER A 182 17.83 13.51 37.77
N GLY A 183 19.12 13.16 37.80
CA GLY A 183 19.70 12.15 36.92
C GLY A 183 19.91 12.59 35.46
N CYS A 184 20.24 13.86 35.19
CA CYS A 184 20.64 14.44 33.88
C CYS A 184 20.18 13.66 32.64
N LEU A 185 18.87 13.51 32.47
CA LEU A 185 18.31 12.75 31.35
C LEU A 185 18.35 13.61 30.08
N GLY A 186 18.72 13.00 28.97
CA GLY A 186 18.80 13.70 27.69
C GLY A 186 19.20 12.81 26.53
N LEU A 187 19.47 13.45 25.39
CA LEU A 187 19.95 12.84 24.16
C LEU A 187 21.44 13.17 23.97
N SER A 188 22.17 12.18 23.44
CA SER A 188 23.59 12.31 23.10
C SER A 188 23.75 11.89 21.65
N LEU A 189 23.84 12.87 20.76
CA LEU A 189 23.91 12.65 19.32
C LEU A 189 25.35 12.81 18.83
N PRO A 190 25.96 11.76 18.27
CA PRO A 190 27.31 11.85 17.72
C PRO A 190 27.35 12.72 16.46
N PHE A 191 28.40 13.54 16.29
CA PHE A 191 28.66 14.18 14.99
C PHE A 191 29.22 13.16 14.00
N THR A 192 28.99 13.39 12.69
CA THR A 192 29.45 12.48 11.64
C THR A 192 30.91 12.69 11.25
N THR A 193 31.44 13.91 11.42
CA THR A 193 32.77 14.32 10.94
C THR A 193 33.81 14.50 12.04
N ASP A 194 33.38 14.75 13.27
CA ASP A 194 34.26 15.05 14.40
C ASP A 194 33.99 14.11 15.58
N ASP A 195 34.98 13.92 16.46
CA ASP A 195 34.86 13.22 17.76
C ASP A 195 34.00 14.00 18.77
N GLY A 196 33.08 14.85 18.31
CA GLY A 196 32.19 15.62 19.15
C GLY A 196 30.82 14.96 19.28
N VAL A 197 30.09 15.37 20.32
CA VAL A 197 28.72 14.97 20.58
C VAL A 197 27.87 16.22 20.84
N LEU A 198 26.66 16.21 20.33
CA LEU A 198 25.61 17.15 20.68
C LEU A 198 24.86 16.60 21.88
N LEU A 199 24.90 17.33 23.00
CA LEU A 199 24.18 16.98 24.21
C LEU A 199 22.92 17.82 24.31
N VAL A 200 21.77 17.16 24.54
CA VAL A 200 20.48 17.84 24.69
C VAL A 200 19.82 17.34 25.96
N GLY A 201 19.63 18.19 26.96
CA GLY A 201 18.88 17.84 28.16
C GLY A 201 17.39 17.67 27.86
N LYS A 202 16.68 16.84 28.63
CA LYS A 202 15.22 16.61 28.51
C LYS A 202 14.42 17.90 28.42
N GLU A 203 14.71 18.86 29.30
CA GLU A 203 14.01 20.15 29.36
C GLU A 203 14.33 21.09 28.19
N ALA A 204 15.43 20.84 27.48
CA ALA A 204 15.87 21.62 26.33
C ALA A 204 15.30 21.09 25.01
N LEU A 205 14.71 19.88 25.00
CA LEU A 205 14.03 19.34 23.82
C LEU A 205 12.82 20.20 23.46
N ALA A 206 12.66 20.45 22.16
CA ALA A 206 11.57 21.26 21.62
C ALA A 206 10.21 20.52 21.59
N THR A 207 9.85 19.84 22.68
CA THR A 207 8.63 19.01 22.77
C THR A 207 7.41 19.80 23.25
N LYS A 208 7.62 20.88 24.01
CA LYS A 208 6.53 21.69 24.62
C LYS A 208 5.63 22.36 23.58
N ASP A 209 6.19 22.72 22.43
CA ASP A 209 5.48 23.42 21.35
C ASP A 209 4.78 22.48 20.36
N LEU A 210 4.96 21.15 20.50
CA LEU A 210 4.40 20.15 19.58
C LEU A 210 2.88 19.92 19.73
N MET A 211 2.26 20.51 20.76
CA MET A 211 0.80 20.44 20.95
C MET A 211 0.03 21.04 19.76
N HIS A 212 0.63 22.01 19.08
CA HIS A 212 0.14 22.54 17.82
C HIS A 212 1.07 22.10 16.69
N PRO A 213 0.56 21.80 15.49
CA PRO A 213 1.42 21.45 14.38
C PRO A 213 2.34 22.62 14.02
N VAL A 214 3.64 22.34 13.98
CA VAL A 214 4.67 23.32 13.61
C VAL A 214 5.12 23.03 12.19
N ALA A 215 4.99 24.02 11.31
CA ALA A 215 5.53 23.95 9.96
C ALA A 215 7.05 24.13 10.01
N LEU A 216 7.80 23.08 9.66
CA LEU A 216 9.25 23.11 9.62
C LEU A 216 9.77 23.68 8.30
N VAL A 217 9.15 23.25 7.20
CA VAL A 217 9.47 23.71 5.85
C VAL A 217 8.16 23.94 5.11
N THR A 218 8.05 25.06 4.38
CA THR A 218 6.93 25.33 3.48
C THR A 218 7.46 25.92 2.20
N LEU A 219 7.29 25.21 1.10
CA LEU A 219 7.66 25.70 -0.22
C LEU A 219 6.46 26.39 -0.85
N HIS A 220 6.74 27.55 -1.44
CA HIS A 220 5.75 28.29 -2.21
C HIS A 220 6.15 28.18 -3.68
N PRO A 221 5.35 27.51 -4.53
CA PRO A 221 5.63 27.47 -5.96
C PRO A 221 5.57 28.90 -6.52
N ALA A 222 6.51 29.24 -7.41
CA ALA A 222 6.50 30.53 -8.07
C ALA A 222 5.29 30.62 -9.00
N SER A 223 4.49 31.69 -8.86
CA SER A 223 3.44 32.04 -9.80
C SER A 223 4.02 32.99 -10.85
N ILE A 224 4.00 32.54 -12.11
CA ILE A 224 4.56 33.25 -13.25
C ILE A 224 3.43 33.45 -14.27
N PRO A 225 3.25 34.66 -14.81
CA PRO A 225 2.22 34.92 -15.81
C PRO A 225 2.39 34.01 -17.04
N ASP A 226 1.28 33.49 -17.57
CA ASP A 226 1.28 32.63 -18.74
C ASP A 226 1.71 33.40 -20.00
N MET A 227 2.99 33.26 -20.35
CA MET A 227 3.56 33.88 -21.55
C MET A 227 3.02 33.26 -22.85
N ALA A 228 2.39 32.09 -22.81
CA ALA A 228 1.80 31.45 -23.99
C ALA A 228 0.38 31.98 -24.29
N ARG A 229 -0.30 32.58 -23.32
CA ARG A 229 -1.64 33.18 -23.47
C ARG A 229 -1.71 34.57 -22.83
N PRO A 230 -0.96 35.56 -23.35
CA PRO A 230 -0.83 36.89 -22.74
C PRO A 230 -2.15 37.70 -22.69
N GLU A 231 -3.19 37.27 -23.40
CA GLU A 231 -4.53 37.91 -23.36
C GLU A 231 -5.34 37.52 -22.12
N ILE A 232 -4.95 36.44 -21.44
CA ILE A 232 -5.56 35.98 -20.21
C ILE A 232 -4.49 36.21 -19.15
N ASP A 233 -4.73 37.12 -18.19
CA ASP A 233 -3.86 37.33 -17.00
C ASP A 233 -3.89 36.10 -16.07
N ALA A 234 -3.68 34.90 -16.63
CA ALA A 234 -3.64 33.64 -15.94
C ALA A 234 -2.23 33.47 -15.36
N LEU A 235 -2.16 33.35 -14.03
CA LEU A 235 -0.95 32.94 -13.34
C LEU A 235 -0.80 31.42 -13.44
N THR A 236 0.38 30.97 -13.84
CA THR A 236 0.75 29.55 -13.85
C THR A 236 1.81 29.27 -12.80
N SER A 237 1.69 28.15 -12.10
CA SER A 237 2.74 27.65 -11.23
C SER A 237 3.72 26.80 -12.05
N TRP A 238 5.01 27.05 -11.89
CA TRP A 238 6.05 26.30 -12.60
C TRP A 238 6.58 25.17 -11.73
N HIS A 239 6.31 23.93 -12.15
CA HIS A 239 6.77 22.73 -11.46
C HIS A 239 7.92 22.06 -12.20
N ARG A 240 8.87 21.48 -11.47
CA ARG A 240 9.96 20.71 -12.07
C ARG A 240 9.39 19.49 -12.80
N LEU A 241 9.78 19.31 -14.06
CA LEU A 241 9.42 18.12 -14.83
C LEU A 241 10.55 17.11 -14.72
N VAL A 242 10.26 15.96 -14.11
CA VAL A 242 11.24 14.89 -13.93
C VAL A 242 10.88 13.63 -14.71
N SER A 243 11.89 12.84 -15.01
CA SER A 243 11.75 11.48 -15.48
C SER A 243 11.48 10.53 -14.31
N SER A 244 11.08 9.28 -14.60
CA SER A 244 10.84 8.23 -13.59
C SER A 244 12.03 7.97 -12.66
N ASN A 245 13.24 8.29 -13.09
CA ASN A 245 14.47 8.22 -12.28
C ASN A 245 14.70 9.45 -11.38
N GLY A 246 13.77 10.40 -11.32
CA GLY A 246 13.88 11.64 -10.53
C GLY A 246 14.82 12.70 -11.12
N MET A 247 15.42 12.44 -12.28
CA MET A 247 16.25 13.42 -12.99
C MET A 247 15.39 14.38 -13.79
N LEU A 248 15.83 15.63 -13.95
CA LEU A 248 15.15 16.59 -14.83
C LEU A 248 15.05 16.03 -16.26
N VAL A 249 13.88 16.19 -16.87
CA VAL A 249 13.69 15.82 -18.28
C VAL A 249 14.59 16.67 -19.15
N ARG A 250 15.39 16.01 -19.99
CA ARG A 250 16.28 16.69 -20.93
C ARG A 250 15.46 17.28 -22.08
N PRO A 251 15.74 18.52 -22.50
CA PRO A 251 15.04 19.15 -23.60
C PRO A 251 15.34 18.46 -24.94
N SER A 252 14.36 18.49 -25.85
CA SER A 252 14.64 18.36 -27.29
C SER A 252 15.29 19.66 -27.79
N PRO A 253 16.17 19.62 -28.81
CA PRO A 253 16.95 20.78 -29.27
C PRO A 253 16.15 21.95 -29.87
N SER A 254 14.82 21.90 -29.86
CA SER A 254 13.95 22.96 -30.38
C SER A 254 13.43 23.86 -29.24
N GLU A 255 13.62 25.16 -29.41
CA GLU A 255 13.04 26.27 -28.62
C GLU A 255 13.22 26.16 -27.09
N CYS A 256 14.48 26.26 -26.64
CA CYS A 256 14.80 26.44 -25.22
C CYS A 256 14.64 27.92 -24.80
N THR A 257 14.11 28.15 -23.61
CA THR A 257 13.90 29.48 -23.04
C THR A 257 14.87 29.73 -21.88
N SER A 258 15.60 30.85 -21.93
CA SER A 258 16.58 31.21 -20.89
C SER A 258 15.95 31.49 -19.53
N LEU A 259 14.66 31.87 -19.51
CA LEU A 259 13.92 32.08 -18.27
C LEU A 259 13.74 30.77 -17.48
N VAL A 260 13.48 29.65 -18.17
CA VAL A 260 13.39 28.34 -17.55
C VAL A 260 14.73 27.91 -16.97
N ASP A 261 15.83 28.17 -17.66
CA ASP A 261 17.18 27.89 -17.15
C ASP A 261 17.50 28.71 -15.90
N ALA A 262 17.17 30.01 -15.89
CA ALA A 262 17.36 30.85 -14.72
C ALA A 262 16.53 30.38 -13.53
N TYR A 263 15.28 29.98 -13.76
CA TYR A 263 14.40 29.42 -12.73
C TYR A 263 14.91 28.09 -12.19
N LEU A 264 15.28 27.14 -13.05
CA LEU A 264 15.84 25.85 -12.65
C LEU A 264 17.16 26.02 -11.89
N THR A 265 18.04 26.90 -12.35
CA THR A 265 19.28 27.24 -11.65
C THR A 265 19.00 27.82 -10.26
N HIS A 266 17.99 28.69 -10.13
CA HIS A 266 17.58 29.25 -8.84
C HIS A 266 17.03 28.16 -7.90
N LEU A 267 16.20 27.26 -8.41
CA LEU A 267 15.67 26.12 -7.63
C LEU A 267 16.79 25.17 -7.17
N GLU A 268 17.75 24.87 -8.06
CA GLU A 268 18.84 23.95 -7.76
C GLU A 268 19.85 24.55 -6.79
N ALA A 269 20.28 25.79 -7.01
CA ALA A 269 21.25 26.47 -6.14
C ALA A 269 20.74 26.66 -4.71
N ASN A 270 19.42 26.78 -4.52
CA ASN A 270 18.79 26.98 -3.21
C ASN A 270 18.09 25.72 -2.66
N HIS A 271 18.07 24.61 -3.41
CA HIS A 271 17.35 23.38 -3.08
C HIS A 271 15.86 23.60 -2.71
N PHE A 272 15.15 24.45 -3.47
CA PHE A 272 13.72 24.74 -3.26
C PHE A 272 12.79 23.66 -3.85
N TYR A 273 13.04 22.41 -3.49
CA TYR A 273 12.18 21.30 -3.87
C TYR A 273 12.26 20.20 -2.81
N LEU A 274 11.19 19.45 -2.68
CA LEU A 274 11.21 18.20 -1.92
C LEU A 274 11.56 17.07 -2.89
N GLY A 275 12.60 16.31 -2.58
CA GLY A 275 13.10 15.24 -3.43
C GLY A 275 12.22 14.00 -3.44
N ASN A 276 12.58 13.02 -4.29
CA ASN A 276 11.92 11.71 -4.33
C ASN A 276 12.08 10.89 -3.02
N GLN A 277 13.01 11.29 -2.15
CA GLN A 277 13.25 10.66 -0.84
C GLN A 277 12.82 11.61 0.29
N LEU A 278 11.51 11.91 0.35
CA LEU A 278 10.92 12.80 1.36
C LEU A 278 11.30 12.42 2.80
N SER A 279 11.46 11.14 3.09
CA SER A 279 11.89 10.65 4.41
C SER A 279 13.17 11.31 4.90
N HIS A 280 14.16 11.52 4.01
CA HIS A 280 15.44 12.15 4.34
C HIS A 280 15.26 13.58 4.83
N GLU A 281 14.50 14.37 4.09
CA GLU A 281 14.22 15.77 4.38
C GLU A 281 13.37 15.90 5.64
N MET A 282 12.40 14.99 5.83
CA MET A 282 11.51 14.95 6.98
C MET A 282 12.27 14.75 8.30
N TYR A 283 13.02 13.65 8.43
CA TYR A 283 13.71 13.40 9.69
C TYR A 283 14.82 14.43 9.94
N SER A 284 15.45 14.98 8.89
CA SER A 284 16.51 15.98 9.04
C SER A 284 15.94 17.28 9.60
N ALA A 285 14.82 17.76 9.03
CA ALA A 285 14.12 18.93 9.54
C ALA A 285 13.60 18.71 10.97
N ALA A 286 13.03 17.53 11.23
CA ALA A 286 12.49 17.19 12.55
C ALA A 286 13.58 17.08 13.63
N LEU A 287 14.71 16.44 13.31
CA LEU A 287 15.87 16.38 14.19
C LEU A 287 16.39 17.78 14.50
N PHE A 288 16.61 18.60 13.47
CA PHE A 288 17.11 19.97 13.65
C PHE A 288 16.22 20.78 14.58
N TYR A 289 14.91 20.67 14.42
CA TYR A 289 13.94 21.31 15.32
C TYR A 289 14.01 20.76 16.75
N LEU A 290 14.04 19.44 16.91
CA LEU A 290 14.05 18.78 18.23
C LEU A 290 15.30 19.16 19.05
N VAL A 291 16.44 19.26 18.40
CA VAL A 291 17.77 19.43 19.03
C VAL A 291 18.30 20.86 18.94
N GLN A 292 17.48 21.82 18.53
CA GLN A 292 17.87 23.21 18.30
C GLN A 292 18.54 23.90 19.51
N ARG A 293 18.30 23.42 20.73
CA ARG A 293 18.91 23.91 21.99
C ARG A 293 20.05 23.01 22.50
N GLY A 294 20.55 22.12 21.65
CA GLY A 294 21.67 21.24 21.98
C GLY A 294 22.98 22.00 22.14
N VAL A 295 23.82 21.53 23.04
CA VAL A 295 25.16 22.09 23.27
C VAL A 295 26.18 21.18 22.56
N PRO A 296 26.91 21.70 21.56
CA PRO A 296 28.00 20.94 20.94
C PRO A 296 29.16 20.83 21.90
N THR A 297 29.70 19.61 22.06
CA THR A 297 30.84 19.35 22.93
C THR A 297 31.85 18.46 22.23
N SER A 298 33.14 18.65 22.51
CA SER A 298 34.24 17.82 21.98
C SER A 298 34.51 16.57 22.82
N PHE A 299 33.71 16.33 23.86
CA PHE A 299 33.90 15.22 24.78
C PHE A 299 33.12 13.99 24.29
N ALA A 300 33.61 13.28 23.27
CA ALA A 300 33.16 11.91 23.00
C ALA A 300 34.03 10.90 23.75
N ASP A 301 33.44 10.23 24.74
CA ASP A 301 34.02 9.04 25.34
C ASP A 301 34.15 7.88 24.33
N ALA A 302 35.00 6.89 24.61
CA ALA A 302 35.30 5.73 23.76
C ALA A 302 34.04 4.92 23.34
N ILE A 303 33.01 4.87 24.20
CA ILE A 303 31.71 4.23 23.88
C ILE A 303 30.94 5.08 22.85
N SER A 304 30.94 6.40 23.03
CA SER A 304 30.37 7.34 22.08
C SER A 304 31.11 7.28 20.75
N ARG A 305 32.45 7.17 20.74
CA ARG A 305 33.26 6.95 19.52
C ARG A 305 32.96 5.62 18.83
N ARG A 306 32.71 4.54 19.57
CA ARG A 306 32.32 3.24 19.00
C ARG A 306 30.94 3.30 18.35
N ARG A 307 29.97 3.97 18.98
CA ARG A 307 28.66 4.24 18.37
C ARG A 307 28.77 5.24 17.20
N LEU A 308 29.66 6.22 17.27
CA LEU A 308 29.97 7.18 16.21
C LEU A 308 30.57 6.47 15.00
N ALA A 309 31.47 5.51 15.18
CA ALA A 309 31.98 4.66 14.10
C ALA A 309 30.85 3.84 13.43
N VAL A 310 29.86 3.38 14.19
CA VAL A 310 28.68 2.68 13.67
C VAL A 310 27.73 3.65 12.94
N SER A 311 27.37 4.78 13.56
CA SER A 311 26.49 5.80 12.98
C SER A 311 27.10 6.53 11.78
N ALA A 312 28.41 6.82 11.81
CA ALA A 312 29.16 7.37 10.69
C ALA A 312 29.30 6.35 9.56
N ALA A 313 29.53 5.07 9.85
CA ALA A 313 29.49 4.01 8.82
C ALA A 313 28.09 3.88 8.18
N MET A 314 27.01 4.08 8.95
CA MET A 314 25.63 4.12 8.43
C MET A 314 25.29 5.42 7.66
N ALA A 315 25.88 6.56 8.01
CA ALA A 315 25.67 7.83 7.33
C ALA A 315 26.54 7.98 6.06
N SER A 316 27.80 7.51 6.09
CA SER A 316 28.74 7.57 4.97
C SER A 316 28.39 6.59 3.84
N SER A 317 27.62 5.54 4.13
CA SER A 317 27.06 4.64 3.12
C SER A 317 25.89 5.27 2.33
N GLY A 318 25.48 6.51 2.66
CA GLY A 318 24.45 7.26 1.93
C GLY A 318 24.94 8.23 0.85
N SER A 319 26.26 8.48 0.72
CA SER A 319 26.79 9.49 -0.22
C SER A 319 27.60 8.89 -1.39
N GLY A 320 27.65 7.57 -1.53
CA GLY A 320 28.37 6.89 -2.61
C GLY A 320 27.41 6.37 -3.69
N SER A 321 27.50 6.95 -4.88
CA SER A 321 26.99 6.33 -6.11
C SER A 321 27.55 4.91 -6.22
N GLY A 322 26.68 3.91 -6.27
CA GLY A 322 27.02 2.54 -6.67
C GLY A 322 27.20 1.53 -5.53
N ASN A 323 26.16 0.72 -5.33
CA ASN A 323 26.20 -0.67 -4.86
C ASN A 323 26.61 -0.97 -3.39
N THR A 324 25.67 -1.60 -2.67
CA THR A 324 25.81 -2.56 -1.53
C THR A 324 25.70 -2.07 -0.07
N THR A 325 24.60 -2.52 0.57
CA THR A 325 24.49 -3.15 1.91
C THR A 325 25.02 -2.43 3.17
N GLY A 326 24.57 -1.19 3.42
CA GLY A 326 24.39 -0.67 4.79
C GLY A 326 22.90 -0.75 5.14
N ALA A 327 22.52 -1.23 6.33
CA ALA A 327 21.17 -1.69 6.69
C ALA A 327 20.06 -0.63 6.57
N ARG A 328 19.67 -0.31 5.34
CA ARG A 328 18.47 0.40 4.97
C ARG A 328 17.36 -0.64 4.86
N ALA A 329 16.55 -0.78 5.90
CA ALA A 329 15.30 -1.54 5.81
C ALA A 329 14.27 -0.67 5.08
N THR A 330 14.43 -0.53 3.77
CA THR A 330 13.40 0.03 2.89
C THR A 330 12.65 -1.09 2.22
N THR A 331 11.33 -1.12 2.40
CA THR A 331 10.44 -1.98 1.64
C THR A 331 9.60 -1.11 0.72
N ASP A 332 9.90 -1.18 -0.57
CA ASP A 332 9.12 -0.53 -1.61
C ASP A 332 8.06 -1.54 -2.06
N ILE A 333 6.79 -1.18 -1.90
CA ILE A 333 5.64 -2.04 -2.20
C ILE A 333 4.79 -1.30 -3.22
N GLU A 334 4.97 -1.70 -4.47
CA GLU A 334 4.14 -1.25 -5.58
C GLU A 334 2.84 -2.06 -5.56
N VAL A 335 1.75 -1.37 -5.24
CA VAL A 335 0.42 -1.97 -5.19
C VAL A 335 -0.32 -1.50 -6.43
N ASN A 336 -0.17 -2.27 -7.50
CA ASN A 336 -1.09 -2.18 -8.62
C ASN A 336 -2.29 -3.08 -8.28
N VAL A 337 -3.38 -2.48 -7.81
CA VAL A 337 -4.69 -3.13 -7.78
C VAL A 337 -5.28 -2.91 -9.17
N PRO A 338 -5.17 -3.88 -10.10
CA PRO A 338 -5.52 -3.62 -11.48
C PRO A 338 -7.04 -3.46 -11.53
N THR A 339 -7.52 -2.24 -11.71
CA THR A 339 -8.96 -1.96 -11.92
C THR A 339 -9.49 -2.72 -13.14
N ALA A 340 -8.60 -3.07 -14.08
CA ALA A 340 -8.88 -3.94 -15.21
C ALA A 340 -9.26 -5.38 -14.80
N THR A 341 -8.59 -5.99 -13.81
CA THR A 341 -8.95 -7.36 -13.37
C THR A 341 -10.25 -7.35 -12.58
N ALA A 342 -10.53 -6.28 -11.83
CA ALA A 342 -11.82 -6.07 -11.17
C ALA A 342 -12.98 -5.92 -12.18
N LEU A 343 -12.76 -5.22 -13.30
CA LEU A 343 -13.77 -5.13 -14.38
C LEU A 343 -14.02 -6.49 -15.04
N VAL A 344 -12.97 -7.30 -15.23
CA VAL A 344 -13.10 -8.66 -15.78
C VAL A 344 -13.84 -9.59 -14.83
N THR A 345 -13.59 -9.52 -13.52
CA THR A 345 -14.33 -10.35 -12.54
C THR A 345 -15.79 -9.90 -12.40
N VAL A 346 -16.07 -8.60 -12.40
CA VAL A 346 -17.45 -8.08 -12.40
C VAL A 346 -18.19 -8.48 -13.68
N ALA A 347 -17.55 -8.36 -14.85
CA ALA A 347 -18.12 -8.82 -16.12
C ALA A 347 -18.35 -10.34 -16.12
N GLY A 348 -17.42 -11.12 -15.57
CA GLY A 348 -17.56 -12.56 -15.39
C GLY A 348 -18.73 -12.93 -14.47
N CYS A 349 -18.90 -12.24 -13.35
CA CYS A 349 -20.03 -12.44 -12.44
C CYS A 349 -21.37 -12.10 -13.11
N ILE A 350 -21.45 -10.99 -13.85
CA ILE A 350 -22.65 -10.62 -14.62
C ILE A 350 -22.96 -11.69 -15.67
N PHE A 351 -21.95 -12.19 -16.37
CA PHE A 351 -22.12 -13.25 -17.37
C PHE A 351 -22.60 -14.57 -16.76
N ILE A 352 -22.08 -14.96 -15.58
CA ILE A 352 -22.55 -16.14 -14.85
C ILE A 352 -24.01 -15.98 -14.41
N VAL A 353 -24.39 -14.82 -13.89
CA VAL A 353 -25.78 -14.53 -13.49
C VAL A 353 -26.71 -14.56 -14.70
N LEU A 354 -26.28 -14.01 -15.84
CA LEU A 354 -27.03 -14.09 -17.09
C LEU A 354 -27.17 -15.52 -17.61
N LEU A 355 -26.11 -16.34 -17.52
CA LEU A 355 -26.19 -17.77 -17.86
C LEU A 355 -27.14 -18.53 -16.93
N MET A 356 -27.10 -18.24 -15.62
CA MET A 356 -28.05 -18.78 -14.63
C MET A 356 -29.50 -18.42 -14.98
N LEU A 357 -29.76 -17.15 -15.30
CA LEU A 357 -31.08 -16.70 -15.76
C LEU A 357 -31.49 -17.38 -17.07
N CYS A 358 -30.58 -17.53 -18.04
CA CYS A 358 -30.85 -18.25 -19.27
C CYS A 358 -31.22 -19.71 -19.01
N VAL A 359 -30.55 -20.42 -18.09
CA VAL A 359 -30.90 -21.80 -17.73
C VAL A 359 -32.28 -21.89 -17.07
N ILE A 360 -32.64 -20.91 -16.25
CA ILE A 360 -33.95 -20.88 -15.57
C ILE A 360 -35.09 -20.55 -16.55
N TYR A 361 -34.90 -19.58 -17.45
CA TYR A 361 -35.95 -19.10 -18.36
C TYR A 361 -36.01 -19.87 -19.69
N LEU A 362 -34.91 -20.52 -20.12
CA LEU A 362 -34.86 -21.41 -21.26
C LEU A 362 -34.45 -22.82 -20.79
N PRO A 363 -35.35 -23.56 -20.10
CA PRO A 363 -35.08 -24.96 -19.79
C PRO A 363 -34.92 -25.72 -21.11
N THR A 364 -33.68 -26.12 -21.43
CA THR A 364 -33.42 -26.95 -22.60
C THR A 364 -34.30 -28.20 -22.51
N ALA A 365 -35.14 -28.43 -23.53
CA ALA A 365 -35.98 -29.62 -23.65
C ALA A 365 -35.19 -30.95 -23.55
N ARG A 366 -33.85 -30.89 -23.59
CA ARG A 366 -32.95 -32.02 -23.35
C ARG A 366 -32.99 -32.61 -21.94
N VAL A 367 -33.48 -31.91 -20.92
CA VAL A 367 -33.67 -32.51 -19.58
C VAL A 367 -34.95 -33.36 -19.50
N LYS A 368 -35.84 -33.26 -20.50
CA LYS A 368 -37.02 -34.13 -20.61
C LYS A 368 -36.83 -35.34 -21.53
N LEU A 369 -35.65 -35.52 -22.14
CA LEU A 369 -35.42 -36.57 -23.17
C LEU A 369 -34.00 -37.17 -23.18
N SER A 370 -33.23 -37.06 -22.10
CA SER A 370 -31.95 -37.76 -21.97
C SER A 370 -32.06 -38.90 -20.94
N PRO A 371 -32.31 -40.14 -21.38
CA PRO A 371 -32.30 -41.32 -20.52
C PRO A 371 -30.86 -41.75 -20.28
N ASP A 372 -30.08 -40.98 -19.54
CA ASP A 372 -28.76 -41.39 -19.05
C ASP A 372 -28.41 -40.58 -17.79
N THR A 373 -29.10 -40.91 -16.70
CA THR A 373 -28.77 -40.39 -15.37
C THR A 373 -28.50 -41.57 -14.44
N THR A 374 -27.22 -41.82 -14.15
CA THR A 374 -26.64 -42.53 -12.99
C THR A 374 -27.27 -43.87 -12.52
N PRO A 375 -26.47 -44.91 -12.23
CA PRO A 375 -26.99 -46.25 -11.87
C PRO A 375 -28.01 -46.24 -10.71
N ALA A 376 -27.93 -45.28 -9.79
CA ALA A 376 -28.91 -45.14 -8.71
C ALA A 376 -30.35 -44.83 -9.19
N ALA A 377 -30.53 -44.06 -10.28
CA ALA A 377 -31.86 -43.73 -10.79
C ALA A 377 -32.49 -44.88 -11.59
N GLN A 378 -31.68 -45.71 -12.27
CA GLN A 378 -32.15 -46.95 -12.89
C GLN A 378 -32.72 -47.93 -11.86
N TYR A 379 -32.10 -48.04 -10.68
CA TYR A 379 -32.62 -48.90 -9.61
C TYR A 379 -33.99 -48.44 -9.10
N VAL A 380 -34.21 -47.14 -8.97
CA VAL A 380 -35.52 -46.60 -8.55
C VAL A 380 -36.57 -46.85 -9.63
N GLN A 381 -36.22 -46.63 -10.91
CA GLN A 381 -37.14 -46.81 -12.03
C GLN A 381 -37.60 -48.27 -12.20
N ILE A 382 -36.70 -49.24 -12.00
CA ILE A 382 -37.04 -50.68 -12.01
C ILE A 382 -38.00 -51.07 -10.86
N LEU A 383 -37.93 -50.36 -9.72
CA LEU A 383 -38.79 -50.61 -8.57
C LEU A 383 -40.15 -49.92 -8.66
N THR A 384 -40.31 -48.90 -9.51
CA THR A 384 -41.54 -48.09 -9.59
C THR A 384 -42.30 -48.19 -10.91
N ASP A 385 -41.72 -48.76 -11.99
CA ASP A 385 -42.45 -48.91 -13.25
C ASP A 385 -43.40 -50.13 -13.24
N ASP A 386 -44.69 -49.86 -13.42
CA ASP A 386 -45.80 -50.81 -13.63
C ASP A 386 -45.62 -51.71 -14.88
N LEU A 387 -44.53 -51.55 -15.63
CA LEU A 387 -44.20 -52.31 -16.83
C LEU A 387 -43.54 -53.66 -16.53
N TYR A 388 -43.02 -53.87 -15.32
CA TYR A 388 -42.41 -55.13 -14.93
C TYR A 388 -43.45 -56.05 -14.27
N PRO A 389 -43.65 -57.31 -14.73
CA PRO A 389 -44.70 -58.15 -14.21
C PRO A 389 -44.55 -58.36 -12.70
N ASP A 390 -45.61 -58.03 -11.96
CA ASP A 390 -45.69 -58.04 -10.50
C ASP A 390 -45.25 -59.39 -9.89
N LEU A 391 -45.42 -60.48 -10.63
CA LEU A 391 -44.98 -61.84 -10.30
C LEU A 391 -43.47 -61.95 -10.05
N VAL A 392 -42.66 -61.23 -10.83
CA VAL A 392 -41.19 -61.30 -10.75
C VAL A 392 -40.68 -60.34 -9.69
N HIS A 393 -41.19 -59.12 -9.66
CA HIS A 393 -40.77 -58.10 -8.70
C HIS A 393 -41.13 -58.47 -7.25
N LYS A 394 -42.36 -58.96 -7.02
CA LYS A 394 -42.82 -59.38 -5.68
C LYS A 394 -42.54 -60.85 -5.38
N LYS A 395 -41.77 -61.55 -6.22
CA LYS A 395 -41.44 -62.99 -6.10
C LYS A 395 -42.65 -63.85 -5.76
N ARG A 396 -43.68 -63.83 -6.61
CA ARG A 396 -44.90 -64.63 -6.43
C ARG A 396 -44.91 -65.84 -7.35
N LEU A 397 -45.19 -67.03 -6.81
CA LEU A 397 -45.41 -68.23 -7.60
C LEU A 397 -46.85 -68.25 -8.10
N ARG A 398 -47.03 -68.50 -9.40
CA ARG A 398 -48.33 -68.71 -10.01
C ARG A 398 -48.55 -70.19 -10.25
N PHE A 399 -49.61 -70.74 -9.69
CA PHE A 399 -50.01 -72.12 -9.94
C PHE A 399 -50.90 -72.20 -11.19
N ALA A 400 -51.00 -73.39 -11.81
CA ALA A 400 -51.75 -73.60 -13.06
C ALA A 400 -53.26 -73.33 -12.94
N ASN A 401 -53.78 -73.30 -11.73
CA ASN A 401 -55.16 -72.93 -11.35
C ASN A 401 -55.40 -71.41 -11.26
N GLY A 402 -54.36 -70.57 -11.42
CA GLY A 402 -54.48 -69.11 -11.52
C GLY A 402 -54.11 -68.33 -10.26
N ASP A 403 -54.03 -68.98 -9.10
CA ASP A 403 -53.69 -68.34 -7.83
C ASP A 403 -52.21 -67.97 -7.74
N CYS A 404 -51.93 -66.84 -7.07
CA CYS A 404 -50.58 -66.29 -6.89
C CYS A 404 -50.23 -66.17 -5.40
N LEU A 405 -49.19 -66.87 -4.94
CA LEU A 405 -48.73 -66.86 -3.54
C LEU A 405 -47.30 -66.30 -3.43
N LEU A 406 -46.96 -65.69 -2.29
CA LEU A 406 -45.64 -65.13 -2.02
C LEU A 406 -44.61 -66.26 -1.79
N PHE A 407 -43.50 -66.23 -2.53
CA PHE A 407 -42.46 -67.27 -2.46
C PHE A 407 -41.78 -67.34 -1.08
N ASN A 408 -41.71 -66.22 -0.36
CA ASN A 408 -40.94 -66.12 0.89
C ASN A 408 -41.56 -66.88 2.08
N GLU A 409 -42.79 -67.38 1.94
CA GLU A 409 -43.47 -68.16 2.98
C GLU A 409 -43.24 -69.68 2.84
N TYR A 410 -42.56 -70.11 1.77
CA TYR A 410 -42.36 -71.53 1.47
C TYR A 410 -40.87 -71.86 1.30
N VAL A 411 -40.46 -73.01 1.84
CA VAL A 411 -39.15 -73.60 1.59
C VAL A 411 -39.29 -74.62 0.47
N ILE A 412 -38.43 -74.54 -0.55
CA ILE A 412 -38.40 -75.54 -1.62
C ILE A 412 -37.75 -76.82 -1.06
N ASP A 413 -38.51 -77.91 -1.04
CA ASP A 413 -38.02 -79.23 -0.63
C ASP A 413 -37.33 -79.99 -1.80
N ALA A 414 -37.86 -79.87 -3.03
CA ALA A 414 -37.24 -80.41 -4.25
C ALA A 414 -37.72 -79.67 -5.51
N ILE A 415 -36.88 -79.59 -6.56
CA ILE A 415 -37.24 -79.00 -7.86
C ILE A 415 -37.36 -80.09 -8.91
N VAL A 416 -38.53 -80.24 -9.53
CA VAL A 416 -38.77 -81.24 -10.59
C VAL A 416 -38.92 -80.56 -11.94
N LEU A 417 -37.96 -80.81 -12.83
CA LEU A 417 -38.00 -80.31 -14.21
C LEU A 417 -38.69 -81.33 -15.12
N HIS A 418 -39.72 -80.86 -15.82
CA HIS A 418 -40.39 -81.61 -16.88
C HIS A 418 -39.88 -81.19 -18.26
N ALA A 419 -39.52 -82.17 -19.09
CA ALA A 419 -39.10 -81.87 -20.46
C ALA A 419 -40.28 -81.42 -21.32
N LYS A 420 -40.16 -80.26 -21.99
CA LYS A 420 -41.24 -79.63 -22.75
C LYS A 420 -41.78 -80.46 -23.95
N ARG A 421 -41.01 -81.44 -24.42
CA ARG A 421 -41.38 -82.34 -25.55
C ARG A 421 -41.95 -83.69 -25.13
N ASP A 422 -41.76 -84.12 -23.89
CA ASP A 422 -42.30 -85.37 -23.36
C ASP A 422 -42.45 -85.24 -21.84
N GLN A 423 -43.69 -85.02 -21.40
CA GLN A 423 -44.00 -84.72 -19.99
C GLN A 423 -43.78 -85.91 -19.04
N THR A 424 -43.56 -87.11 -19.59
CA THR A 424 -43.36 -88.33 -18.80
C THR A 424 -41.95 -88.43 -18.21
N LYS A 425 -40.95 -87.74 -18.80
CA LYS A 425 -39.60 -87.65 -18.24
C LYS A 425 -39.53 -86.53 -17.20
N LYS A 426 -39.33 -86.93 -15.95
CA LYS A 426 -39.13 -86.04 -14.79
C LYS A 426 -37.68 -86.15 -14.32
N ILE A 427 -36.98 -85.02 -14.24
CA ILE A 427 -35.65 -84.92 -13.66
C ILE A 427 -35.80 -84.18 -12.33
N TYR A 428 -35.42 -84.84 -11.24
CA TYR A 428 -35.46 -84.30 -9.89
C TYR A 428 -34.07 -83.70 -9.59
N LEU A 429 -34.03 -82.42 -9.23
CA LEU A 429 -32.83 -81.65 -8.86
C LEU A 429 -32.75 -81.46 -7.35
#